data_AF-A0A9W6M9I9-F1
#
_entry.id   AF-A0A9W6M9I9-F1
#
_cell.length_a   1.000
_cell.length_b   1.000
_cell.length_c   1.000
_cell.angle_alpha   90.00
_cell.angle_beta   90.00
_cell.angle_gamma   90.00
#
_symmetry.space_group_name_H-M   'P 1'
#
loop_
_entity.id
_entity.type
_entity.pdbx_description
1 polymer ?
#
loop_
_entity_poly.entity_id
_entity_poly.type
_entity_poly.pdbx_seq_one_letter_code
_entity_poly.pdbx_strand_id
1 'polypeptide(L)'
;MQRLDAPLIPDGDEAREWAENELAKPQYAEARPTFFDEMSRAIAQFFADLFSGDGGNALGPLAAIMVAALVVIGLIVALIVWGRPRRSFARAGETADLLGSTDTRTAAQLRTEAERQARGGDWDAAIVLRYRAIARGLVERDLLTPAPGATAQTLAREASAVFPVEHAALQSAAASFDDVRYLRHPGTADRYRAIADTDERLRATRPELVHT
;
A
#
# COMPACT_ATOMS: atom_id res chain seq x y z
N MET A 1 -67.95 37.14 7.56
CA MET A 1 -67.67 36.75 8.95
C MET A 1 -66.64 35.64 8.92
N GLN A 2 -65.42 35.94 9.38
CA GLN A 2 -64.27 35.04 9.41
C GLN A 2 -64.40 34.16 10.66
N ARG A 3 -64.58 32.84 10.48
CA ARG A 3 -64.45 31.87 11.58
C ARG A 3 -63.04 31.27 11.51
N LEU A 4 -62.31 31.43 12.62
CA LEU A 4 -61.08 30.70 12.93
C LEU A 4 -61.52 29.39 13.59
N ASP A 5 -61.23 28.24 12.98
CA ASP A 5 -61.31 26.92 13.63
C ASP A 5 -60.02 26.18 13.21
N ALA A 6 -58.94 26.40 13.98
CA ALA A 6 -58.36 25.47 14.94
C ALA A 6 -57.48 24.39 14.28
N PRO A 7 -56.16 24.31 14.59
CA PRO A 7 -55.31 23.24 14.08
C PRO A 7 -55.85 21.89 14.58
N LEU A 8 -55.94 20.92 13.68
CA LEU A 8 -56.19 19.51 14.01
C LEU A 8 -55.04 19.01 14.90
N ILE A 9 -55.21 19.13 16.22
CA ILE A 9 -54.43 18.37 17.20
C ILE A 9 -55.21 17.07 17.40
N PRO A 10 -54.66 15.91 17.01
CA PRO A 10 -55.31 14.62 17.26
C PRO A 10 -55.54 14.40 18.75
N ASP A 11 -56.68 13.81 19.10
CA ASP A 11 -57.03 13.45 20.46
C ASP A 11 -56.04 12.39 21.01
N GLY A 12 -55.82 12.38 22.32
CA GLY A 12 -54.76 11.63 22.99
C GLY A 12 -54.81 10.11 22.76
N ASP A 13 -55.98 9.59 22.43
CA ASP A 13 -56.19 8.17 22.14
C ASP A 13 -55.83 7.80 20.69
N GLU A 14 -56.08 8.69 19.71
CA GLU A 14 -55.65 8.49 18.30
C GLU A 14 -54.13 8.53 18.14
N ALA A 15 -53.45 9.36 18.93
CA ALA A 15 -51.99 9.41 18.97
C ALA A 15 -51.36 8.11 19.52
N ARG A 16 -52.07 7.39 20.39
CA ARG A 16 -51.61 6.15 21.01
C ARG A 16 -51.75 4.95 20.06
N GLU A 17 -52.88 4.82 19.37
CA GLU A 17 -53.03 3.81 18.32
C GLU A 17 -52.06 4.04 17.16
N TRP A 18 -51.79 5.30 16.78
CA TRP A 18 -50.78 5.61 15.76
C TRP A 18 -49.35 5.28 16.22
N ALA A 19 -49.01 5.53 17.49
CA ALA A 19 -47.72 5.14 18.05
C ALA A 19 -47.54 3.62 18.13
N GLU A 20 -48.60 2.88 18.49
CA GLU A 20 -48.57 1.42 18.55
C GLU A 20 -48.47 0.79 17.15
N ASN A 21 -49.15 1.35 16.14
CA ASN A 21 -49.02 0.92 14.75
C ASN A 21 -47.65 1.24 14.13
N GLU A 22 -47.04 2.36 14.51
CA GLU A 22 -45.70 2.75 14.02
C GLU A 22 -44.60 1.85 14.62
N LEU A 23 -44.73 1.48 15.90
CA LEU A 23 -43.82 0.55 16.58
C LEU A 23 -43.99 -0.91 16.12
N ALA A 24 -45.14 -1.26 15.57
CA ALA A 24 -45.40 -2.56 14.95
C ALA A 24 -44.86 -2.67 13.51
N LYS A 25 -44.33 -1.58 12.92
CA LYS A 25 -43.74 -1.64 11.57
C LYS A 25 -42.46 -2.50 11.61
N PRO A 26 -42.39 -3.59 10.82
CA PRO A 26 -41.28 -4.54 10.83
C PRO A 26 -40.06 -4.01 10.04
N GLN A 27 -39.73 -2.73 10.19
CA GLN A 27 -38.58 -2.08 9.54
C GLN A 27 -37.29 -2.17 10.38
N TYR A 28 -37.34 -2.86 11.53
CA TYR A 28 -36.19 -3.17 12.37
C TYR A 28 -36.21 -4.61 12.94
N ALA A 29 -36.82 -5.56 12.24
CA ALA A 29 -36.87 -6.95 12.67
C ALA A 29 -36.43 -7.89 11.54
N GLU A 30 -35.16 -7.78 11.11
CA GLU A 30 -34.40 -8.86 10.46
C GLU A 30 -32.96 -8.38 10.15
N ALA A 31 -32.21 -8.00 11.17
CA ALA A 31 -30.75 -8.06 11.07
C ALA A 31 -30.37 -9.54 11.23
N ARG A 32 -30.35 -10.29 10.12
CA ARG A 32 -29.68 -11.59 10.13
C ARG A 32 -28.26 -11.33 10.63
N PRO A 33 -27.78 -12.08 11.64
CA PRO A 33 -26.44 -11.86 12.15
C PRO A 33 -25.48 -11.96 10.97
N THR A 34 -24.70 -10.91 10.75
CA THR A 34 -23.66 -10.97 9.74
C THR A 34 -22.64 -12.01 10.20
N PHE A 35 -21.91 -12.64 9.27
CA PHE A 35 -20.77 -13.50 9.63
C PHE A 35 -19.82 -12.80 10.62
N PHE A 36 -19.75 -11.47 10.51
CA PHE A 36 -19.00 -10.61 11.41
C PHE A 36 -19.60 -10.53 12.82
N ASP A 37 -20.93 -10.50 12.98
CA ASP A 37 -21.59 -10.50 14.29
C ASP A 37 -21.42 -11.83 15.03
N GLU A 38 -21.52 -12.96 14.32
CA GLU A 38 -21.28 -14.29 14.91
C GLU A 38 -19.84 -14.45 15.35
N MET A 39 -18.90 -14.00 14.51
CA MET A 39 -17.47 -13.99 14.84
C MET A 39 -17.18 -13.08 16.04
N SER A 40 -17.76 -11.88 16.08
CA SER A 40 -17.58 -10.92 17.19
C SER A 40 -18.13 -11.46 18.50
N ARG A 41 -19.28 -12.14 18.45
CA ARG A 41 -19.89 -12.78 19.62
C ARG A 41 -19.05 -13.95 20.12
N ALA A 42 -18.52 -14.79 19.23
CA ALA A 42 -17.64 -15.89 19.59
C ALA A 42 -16.36 -15.40 20.26
N ILE A 43 -15.78 -14.31 19.74
CA ILE A 43 -14.58 -13.66 20.30
C ILE A 43 -14.88 -13.06 21.68
N ALA A 44 -16.00 -12.34 21.83
CA ALA A 44 -16.38 -11.73 23.11
C ALA A 44 -16.66 -12.79 24.19
N GLN A 45 -17.32 -13.89 23.84
CA GLN A 45 -17.57 -15.00 24.76
C GLN A 45 -16.26 -15.68 25.18
N PHE A 46 -15.33 -15.89 24.25
CA PHE A 46 -14.01 -16.43 24.57
C PHE A 46 -13.25 -15.56 25.59
N PHE A 47 -13.27 -14.24 25.42
CA PHE A 47 -12.66 -13.34 26.39
C PHE A 47 -13.40 -13.36 27.72
N ALA A 48 -14.74 -13.39 27.71
CA ALA A 48 -15.53 -13.50 28.93
C ALA A 48 -15.17 -14.77 29.70
N ASP A 49 -15.09 -15.93 29.04
CA ASP A 49 -14.73 -17.20 29.67
C ASP A 49 -13.27 -17.23 30.17
N LEU A 50 -12.37 -16.50 29.50
CA LEU A 50 -10.97 -16.35 29.89
C LEU A 50 -10.79 -15.47 31.15
N PHE A 51 -11.63 -14.44 31.30
CA PHE A 51 -11.56 -13.50 32.44
C PHE A 51 -12.53 -13.83 33.57
N SER A 52 -13.57 -14.63 33.30
CA SER A 52 -14.49 -15.17 34.30
C SER A 52 -13.80 -16.34 34.97
N GLY A 53 -12.96 -16.01 35.97
CA GLY A 53 -12.07 -16.91 36.69
C GLY A 53 -12.74 -18.02 37.49
N ASP A 54 -13.54 -18.88 36.85
CA ASP A 54 -14.02 -20.16 37.36
C ASP A 54 -13.19 -21.30 36.73
N GLY A 55 -11.88 -21.22 36.97
CA GLY A 55 -10.88 -22.16 36.48
C GLY A 55 -9.86 -22.45 37.57
N GLY A 56 -10.34 -22.93 38.71
CA GLY A 56 -9.51 -23.35 39.84
C GLY A 56 -8.33 -24.23 39.39
N ASN A 57 -7.13 -23.71 39.60
CA ASN A 57 -5.90 -24.44 39.90
C ASN A 57 -5.35 -25.49 38.90
N ALA A 58 -5.73 -25.47 37.61
CA ALA A 58 -5.16 -26.42 36.62
C ALA A 58 -4.80 -25.83 35.23
N LEU A 59 -4.85 -24.50 35.04
CA LEU A 59 -4.69 -23.90 33.70
C LEU A 59 -3.43 -23.03 33.50
N GLY A 60 -2.48 -23.05 34.43
CA GLY A 60 -1.22 -22.31 34.29
C GLY A 60 -0.41 -22.69 33.02
N PRO A 61 -0.19 -23.98 32.73
CA PRO A 61 0.56 -24.39 31.54
C PRO A 61 -0.25 -24.29 30.24
N LEU A 62 -1.53 -24.63 30.27
CA LEU A 62 -2.38 -24.66 29.06
C LEU A 62 -2.75 -23.26 28.57
N ALA A 63 -3.01 -22.30 29.47
CA ALA A 63 -3.21 -20.91 29.10
C ALA A 63 -1.94 -20.29 28.49
N ALA A 64 -0.76 -20.60 29.04
CA ALA A 64 0.51 -20.15 28.49
C ALA A 64 0.80 -20.74 27.10
N ILE A 65 0.51 -22.04 26.89
CA ILE A 65 0.62 -22.70 25.57
C ILE A 65 -0.33 -22.04 24.56
N MET A 66 -1.56 -21.73 24.96
CA MET A 66 -2.55 -21.11 24.08
C MET A 66 -2.16 -19.68 23.70
N VAL A 67 -1.66 -18.88 24.64
CA VAL A 67 -1.12 -17.54 24.35
C VAL A 67 0.09 -17.61 23.42
N ALA A 68 1.01 -18.56 23.66
CA ALA A 68 2.14 -18.78 22.77
C ALA A 68 1.69 -19.18 21.36
N ALA A 69 0.70 -20.07 21.23
CA ALA A 69 0.12 -20.45 19.95
C ALA A 69 -0.54 -19.26 19.22
N LEU A 70 -1.25 -18.39 19.94
CA LEU A 70 -1.84 -17.17 19.37
C LEU A 70 -0.78 -16.17 18.90
N VAL A 71 0.32 -16.02 19.65
CA VAL A 71 1.47 -15.18 19.23
C VAL A 71 2.12 -15.78 17.98
N VAL A 72 2.31 -17.10 17.92
CA VAL A 72 2.87 -17.78 16.74
C VAL A 72 1.94 -17.64 15.53
N ILE A 73 0.62 -17.81 15.70
CA ILE A 73 -0.36 -17.60 14.63
C ILE A 73 -0.35 -16.13 14.19
N GLY A 74 -0.29 -15.18 15.13
CA GLY A 74 -0.16 -13.75 14.84
C GLY A 74 1.10 -13.43 14.05
N LEU A 75 2.24 -14.03 14.41
CA LEU A 75 3.50 -13.92 13.67
C LEU A 75 3.41 -14.57 12.29
N ILE A 76 2.79 -15.74 12.15
CA ILE A 76 2.58 -16.41 10.85
C ILE A 76 1.66 -15.56 9.97
N VAL A 77 0.57 -15.01 10.51
CA VAL A 77 -0.33 -14.10 9.79
C VAL A 77 0.40 -12.83 9.40
N ALA A 78 1.18 -12.22 10.30
CA ALA A 78 2.01 -11.07 9.99
C ALA A 78 3.04 -11.40 8.90
N LEU A 79 3.70 -12.56 8.95
CA LEU A 79 4.61 -13.03 7.91
C LEU A 79 3.90 -13.37 6.59
N ILE A 80 2.65 -13.83 6.62
CA ILE A 80 1.86 -14.10 5.39
C ILE A 80 1.32 -12.80 4.80
N VAL A 81 0.95 -11.82 5.63
CA VAL A 81 0.43 -10.51 5.19
C VAL A 81 1.57 -9.61 4.73
N TRP A 82 2.71 -9.62 5.43
CA TRP A 82 3.86 -8.75 5.20
C TRP A 82 4.98 -9.41 4.40
N GLY A 83 5.16 -10.72 4.54
CA GLY A 83 6.12 -11.53 3.78
C GLY A 83 5.52 -12.16 2.52
N ARG A 84 4.26 -11.88 2.18
CA ARG A 84 3.79 -12.09 0.81
C ARG A 84 4.44 -11.04 -0.08
N PRO A 85 5.34 -11.42 -1.00
CA PRO A 85 5.64 -10.53 -2.11
C PRO A 85 4.31 -10.27 -2.79
N ARG A 86 3.98 -9.00 -3.06
CA ARG A 86 2.76 -8.63 -3.78
C ARG A 86 2.94 -9.05 -5.24
N ARG A 87 3.03 -10.36 -5.49
CA ARG A 87 3.08 -11.02 -6.80
C ARG A 87 1.73 -10.97 -7.50
N SER A 88 1.03 -9.85 -7.39
CA SER A 88 -0.24 -9.57 -8.02
C SER A 88 -0.26 -8.21 -8.72
N PHE A 89 0.90 -7.71 -9.16
CA PHE A 89 0.99 -6.83 -10.33
C PHE A 89 1.67 -7.52 -11.53
N ALA A 90 1.75 -8.85 -11.51
CA ALA A 90 1.92 -9.67 -12.71
C ALA A 90 0.60 -9.88 -13.46
N ARG A 91 -0.33 -8.92 -13.42
CA ARG A 91 -1.21 -8.71 -14.58
C ARG A 91 -0.43 -7.84 -15.55
N ALA A 92 0.29 -8.52 -16.45
CA ALA A 92 0.64 -7.96 -17.74
C ALA A 92 -0.63 -7.33 -18.34
N GLY A 93 -0.78 -6.01 -18.24
CA GLY A 93 -1.98 -5.32 -18.69
C GLY A 93 -2.18 -3.91 -18.13
N GLU A 94 -1.66 -3.60 -16.95
CA GLU A 94 -1.72 -2.24 -16.39
C GLU A 94 -0.31 -1.66 -16.33
N THR A 95 0.22 -1.34 -17.51
CA THR A 95 1.47 -0.60 -17.68
C THR A 95 1.31 0.78 -17.05
N ALA A 96 1.65 0.92 -15.77
CA ALA A 96 1.84 2.24 -15.17
C ALA A 96 2.88 2.98 -16.02
N ASP A 97 2.46 4.09 -16.62
CA ASP A 97 3.33 4.96 -17.39
C ASP A 97 4.47 5.44 -16.47
N LEU A 98 5.67 4.90 -16.69
CA LEU A 98 6.83 5.17 -15.86
C LEU A 98 7.77 6.09 -16.64
N LEU A 99 7.78 7.37 -16.25
CA LEU A 99 8.57 8.43 -16.88
C LEU A 99 8.26 8.63 -18.37
N GLY A 100 6.96 8.71 -18.71
CA GLY A 100 6.46 9.02 -20.05
C GLY A 100 6.77 7.92 -21.07
N SER A 101 6.72 6.67 -20.63
CA SER A 101 6.85 5.49 -21.48
C SER A 101 6.00 4.36 -20.92
N THR A 102 5.09 3.87 -21.75
CA THR A 102 4.41 2.57 -21.61
C THR A 102 5.39 1.44 -21.90
N ASP A 103 6.49 1.40 -21.17
CA ASP A 103 7.56 0.43 -21.37
C ASP A 103 7.25 -0.85 -20.61
N THR A 104 7.16 -1.97 -21.32
CA THR A 104 6.92 -3.30 -20.73
C THR A 104 8.21 -4.00 -20.32
N ARG A 105 9.37 -3.44 -20.65
CA ARG A 105 10.68 -4.04 -20.36
C ARG A 105 10.94 -4.13 -18.87
N THR A 106 11.62 -5.19 -18.47
CA THR A 106 12.09 -5.36 -17.08
C THR A 106 13.27 -4.44 -16.79
N ALA A 107 13.57 -4.20 -15.52
CA ALA A 107 14.74 -3.43 -15.13
C ALA A 107 16.04 -4.02 -15.70
N ALA A 108 16.15 -5.36 -15.73
CA ALA A 108 17.31 -6.04 -16.33
C ALA A 108 17.43 -5.78 -17.84
N GLN A 109 16.33 -5.82 -18.58
CA GLN A 109 16.33 -5.52 -20.02
C GLN A 109 16.73 -4.07 -20.29
N LEU A 110 16.23 -3.12 -19.48
CA LEU A 110 16.60 -1.71 -19.58
C LEU A 110 18.09 -1.48 -19.28
N ARG A 111 18.67 -2.20 -18.32
CA ARG A 111 20.12 -2.16 -18.04
C ARG A 111 20.96 -2.64 -19.21
N THR A 112 20.63 -3.81 -19.76
CA THR A 112 21.32 -4.38 -20.92
C THR A 112 21.28 -3.43 -22.11
N GLU A 113 20.12 -2.83 -22.35
CA GLU A 113 19.92 -1.83 -23.39
C GLU A 113 20.76 -0.57 -23.14
N ALA A 114 20.74 -0.03 -21.92
CA ALA A 114 21.52 1.13 -21.53
C ALA A 114 23.02 0.91 -21.77
N GLU A 115 23.54 -0.28 -21.43
CA GLU A 115 24.94 -0.64 -21.66
C GLU A 115 25.27 -0.75 -23.14
N ARG A 116 24.34 -1.23 -23.97
CA ARG A 116 24.53 -1.26 -25.43
C ARG A 116 24.64 0.16 -25.98
N GLN A 117 23.76 1.07 -25.58
CA GLN A 117 23.82 2.48 -26.00
C GLN A 117 25.11 3.15 -25.53
N ALA A 118 25.52 2.89 -24.28
CA ALA A 118 26.79 3.39 -23.74
C ALA A 118 28.01 2.90 -24.53
N ARG A 119 28.06 1.61 -24.92
CA ARG A 119 29.13 1.08 -25.79
C ARG A 119 29.14 1.72 -27.18
N GLY A 120 27.96 2.10 -27.68
CA GLY A 120 27.79 2.83 -28.94
C GLY A 120 28.10 4.32 -28.85
N GLY A 121 28.40 4.86 -27.67
CA GLY A 121 28.65 6.29 -27.44
C GLY A 121 27.39 7.15 -27.37
N ASP A 122 26.20 6.54 -27.39
CA ASP A 122 24.93 7.23 -27.21
C ASP A 122 24.62 7.36 -25.70
N TRP A 123 25.27 8.35 -25.09
CA TRP A 123 25.17 8.61 -23.65
C TRP A 123 23.78 9.09 -23.24
N ASP A 124 23.08 9.80 -24.11
CA ASP A 124 21.74 10.34 -23.86
C ASP A 124 20.76 9.18 -23.65
N ALA A 125 20.70 8.25 -24.61
CA ALA A 125 19.86 7.07 -24.49
C ALA A 125 20.29 6.20 -23.31
N ALA A 126 21.60 6.02 -23.10
CA ALA A 126 22.13 5.22 -22.00
C ALA A 126 21.70 5.75 -20.62
N ILE A 127 21.76 7.08 -20.41
CA ILE A 127 21.31 7.74 -19.18
C ILE A 127 19.81 7.55 -18.97
N VAL A 128 19.00 7.81 -20.00
CA VAL A 128 17.53 7.66 -19.94
C VAL A 128 17.15 6.23 -19.57
N LEU A 129 17.77 5.25 -20.23
CA LEU A 129 17.48 3.83 -20.01
C LEU A 129 17.96 3.33 -18.64
N ARG A 130 19.15 3.75 -18.18
CA ARG A 130 19.66 3.35 -16.85
C ARG A 130 18.81 3.95 -15.74
N TYR A 131 18.38 5.20 -15.86
CA TYR A 131 17.48 5.80 -14.86
C TYR A 131 16.10 5.10 -14.82
N ARG A 132 15.53 4.78 -16.00
CA ARG A 132 14.31 3.96 -16.08
C ARG A 132 14.51 2.59 -15.46
N ALA A 133 15.69 1.99 -15.61
CA ALA A 133 16.01 0.71 -14.98
C ALA A 133 16.06 0.80 -13.45
N ILE A 134 16.57 1.90 -12.88
CA ILE A 134 16.52 2.16 -11.43
C ILE A 134 15.06 2.18 -10.98
N ALA A 135 14.25 3.04 -11.58
CA ALA A 135 12.85 3.20 -11.22
C ALA A 135 12.06 1.90 -11.35
N ARG A 136 12.21 1.19 -12.47
CA ARG A 136 11.60 -0.12 -12.69
C ARG A 136 12.09 -1.16 -11.68
N GLY A 137 13.38 -1.16 -11.36
CA GLY A 137 13.97 -2.08 -10.39
C GLY A 137 13.46 -1.87 -8.97
N LEU A 138 13.18 -0.62 -8.59
CA LEU A 138 12.56 -0.29 -7.30
C LEU A 138 11.10 -0.75 -7.24
N VAL A 139 10.34 -0.60 -8.33
CA VAL A 139 8.97 -1.11 -8.45
C VAL A 139 8.95 -2.65 -8.46
N GLU A 140 9.83 -3.31 -9.21
CA GLU A 140 9.95 -4.78 -9.26
C GLU A 140 10.31 -5.39 -7.90
N ARG A 141 10.93 -4.61 -7.01
CA ARG A 141 11.28 -5.01 -5.64
C ARG A 141 10.24 -4.61 -4.60
N ASP A 142 9.07 -4.12 -5.02
CA ASP A 142 8.00 -3.60 -4.16
C ASP A 142 8.48 -2.46 -3.21
N LEU A 143 9.52 -1.72 -3.60
CA LEU A 143 10.08 -0.62 -2.80
C LEU A 143 9.44 0.74 -3.11
N LEU A 144 8.86 0.88 -4.30
CA LEU A 144 8.13 2.07 -4.72
C LEU A 144 6.80 1.69 -5.37
N THR A 145 5.78 2.51 -5.15
CA THR A 145 4.49 2.45 -5.85
C THR A 145 4.19 3.83 -6.43
N PRO A 146 4.82 4.18 -7.56
CA PRO A 146 4.72 5.52 -8.10
C PRO A 146 3.31 5.83 -8.60
N ALA A 147 2.86 7.04 -8.32
CA ALA A 147 1.62 7.55 -8.89
C ALA A 147 1.70 7.63 -10.44
N PRO A 148 0.58 7.49 -11.16
CA PRO A 148 0.55 7.73 -12.59
C PRO A 148 1.13 9.12 -12.93
N GLY A 149 2.04 9.18 -13.90
CA GLY A 149 2.71 10.42 -14.29
C GLY A 149 3.78 10.91 -13.31
N ALA A 150 4.25 10.07 -12.39
CA ALA A 150 5.35 10.42 -11.49
C ALA A 150 6.61 10.87 -12.26
N THR A 151 7.18 11.99 -11.83
CA THR A 151 8.39 12.58 -12.41
C THR A 151 9.65 11.92 -11.85
N ALA A 152 10.79 12.14 -12.53
CA ALA A 152 12.08 11.64 -12.06
C ALA A 152 12.39 12.16 -10.64
N GLN A 153 12.14 13.44 -10.39
CA GLN A 153 12.37 14.05 -9.07
C GLN A 153 11.49 13.44 -7.97
N THR A 154 10.24 13.12 -8.28
CA THR A 154 9.35 12.46 -7.32
C THR A 154 9.85 11.06 -6.99
N LEU A 155 10.24 10.27 -7.99
CA LEU A 155 10.83 8.95 -7.77
C LEU A 155 12.12 9.02 -6.96
N ALA A 156 13.01 9.96 -7.23
CA ALA A 156 14.25 10.12 -6.47
C ALA A 156 13.98 10.50 -5.01
N ARG A 157 13.00 11.36 -4.75
CA ARG A 157 12.58 11.74 -3.39
C ARG A 157 12.01 10.54 -2.63
N GLU A 158 11.11 9.77 -3.24
CA GLU A 158 10.55 8.57 -2.62
C GLU A 158 11.63 7.50 -2.38
N ALA A 159 12.49 7.26 -3.38
CA ALA A 159 13.61 6.35 -3.24
C ALA A 159 14.58 6.78 -2.14
N SER A 160 14.78 8.08 -1.94
CA SER A 160 15.67 8.61 -0.89
C SER A 160 15.15 8.30 0.52
N ALA A 161 13.83 8.18 0.70
CA ALA A 161 13.27 7.77 1.99
C ALA A 161 13.62 6.31 2.31
N VAL A 162 13.72 5.46 1.28
CA VAL A 162 14.11 4.05 1.39
C VAL A 162 15.63 3.87 1.48
N PHE A 163 16.39 4.75 0.83
CA PHE A 163 17.85 4.74 0.78
C PHE A 163 18.44 6.10 1.18
N PRO A 164 18.42 6.48 2.48
CA PRO A 164 18.88 7.79 2.92
C PRO A 164 20.34 8.09 2.56
N VAL A 165 21.20 7.06 2.59
CA VAL A 165 22.62 7.16 2.23
C VAL A 165 22.81 7.54 0.76
N GLU A 166 21.89 7.13 -0.12
CA GLU A 166 21.95 7.38 -1.56
C GLU A 166 21.18 8.64 -1.98
N HIS A 167 20.69 9.46 -1.03
CA HIS A 167 19.85 10.63 -1.33
C HIS A 167 20.47 11.55 -2.38
N ALA A 168 21.72 11.99 -2.17
CA ALA A 168 22.40 12.90 -3.08
C ALA A 168 22.61 12.27 -4.48
N ALA A 169 22.93 10.97 -4.52
CA ALA A 169 23.14 10.25 -5.77
C ALA A 169 21.83 10.07 -6.56
N LEU A 170 20.71 9.77 -5.87
CA LEU A 170 19.38 9.68 -6.45
C LEU A 170 18.91 11.02 -7.03
N GLN A 171 19.12 12.13 -6.30
CA GLN A 171 18.79 13.47 -6.80
C GLN A 171 19.64 13.83 -8.04
N SER A 172 20.94 13.53 -8.01
CA SER A 172 21.83 13.76 -9.15
C SER A 172 21.46 12.92 -10.38
N ALA A 173 21.02 11.68 -10.16
CA ALA A 173 20.54 10.80 -11.22
C ALA A 173 19.25 11.32 -11.87
N ALA A 174 18.29 11.81 -11.06
CA ALA A 174 17.07 12.43 -11.57
C ALA A 174 17.36 13.71 -12.35
N ALA A 175 18.25 14.57 -11.84
CA ALA A 175 18.68 15.77 -12.55
C ALA A 175 19.35 15.44 -13.89
N SER A 176 20.23 14.44 -13.92
CA SER A 176 20.87 13.98 -15.16
C SER A 176 19.86 13.43 -16.17
N PHE A 177 18.82 12.74 -15.69
CA PHE A 177 17.71 12.29 -16.54
C PHE A 177 16.94 13.48 -17.12
N ASP A 178 16.55 14.45 -16.30
CA ASP A 178 15.80 15.62 -16.73
C ASP A 178 16.61 16.48 -17.72
N ASP A 179 17.89 16.67 -17.44
CA ASP A 179 18.87 17.36 -18.29
C ASP A 179 18.87 16.80 -19.71
N VAL A 180 18.99 15.49 -19.84
CA VAL A 180 19.06 14.81 -21.13
C VAL A 180 17.68 14.73 -21.78
N ARG A 181 16.67 14.28 -21.04
CA ARG A 181 15.35 13.93 -21.59
C ARG A 181 14.50 15.14 -21.94
N TYR A 182 14.55 16.18 -21.13
CA TYR A 182 13.67 17.34 -21.26
C TYR A 182 14.43 18.61 -21.63
N LEU A 183 15.62 18.81 -21.07
CA LEU A 183 16.41 20.02 -21.31
C LEU A 183 17.38 19.90 -22.49
N ARG A 184 17.53 18.69 -23.07
CA ARG A 184 18.39 18.38 -24.23
C ARG A 184 19.87 18.78 -24.00
N HIS A 185 20.33 18.70 -22.76
CA HIS A 185 21.75 18.79 -22.45
C HIS A 185 22.44 17.45 -22.79
N PRO A 186 23.62 17.48 -23.43
CA PRO A 186 24.33 16.26 -23.78
C PRO A 186 24.68 15.43 -22.54
N GLY A 187 24.39 14.14 -22.62
CA GLY A 187 24.87 13.12 -21.72
C GLY A 187 26.38 12.93 -21.86
N THR A 188 27.00 12.47 -20.77
CA THR A 188 28.43 12.15 -20.75
C THR A 188 28.67 10.77 -20.18
N ALA A 189 29.80 10.17 -20.53
CA ALA A 189 30.23 8.90 -19.96
C ALA A 189 30.33 8.94 -18.43
N ASP A 190 30.74 10.08 -17.86
CA ASP A 190 30.85 10.26 -16.42
C ASP A 190 29.48 10.31 -15.74
N ARG A 191 28.51 11.03 -16.31
CA ARG A 191 27.13 11.06 -15.83
C ARG A 191 26.49 9.68 -15.90
N TYR A 192 26.68 8.96 -17.01
CA TYR A 192 26.21 7.58 -17.15
C TYR A 192 26.82 6.65 -16.09
N ARG A 193 28.14 6.72 -15.88
CA ARG A 193 28.82 5.92 -14.85
C ARG A 193 28.28 6.21 -13.46
N ALA A 194 28.10 7.48 -13.10
CA ALA A 194 27.52 7.85 -11.81
C ALA A 194 26.12 7.24 -11.58
N ILE A 195 25.27 7.25 -12.60
CA ILE A 195 23.92 6.63 -12.51
C ILE A 195 24.03 5.10 -12.43
N ALA A 196 24.92 4.48 -13.22
CA ALA A 196 25.14 3.04 -13.20
C ALA A 196 25.65 2.56 -11.84
N ASP A 197 26.60 3.27 -11.24
CA ASP A 197 27.13 2.95 -9.91
C ASP A 197 26.05 3.09 -8.84
N THR A 198 25.19 4.11 -8.96
CA THR A 198 24.05 4.30 -8.08
C THR A 198 23.06 3.14 -8.18
N ASP A 199 22.69 2.73 -9.41
CA ASP A 199 21.85 1.55 -9.64
C ASP A 199 22.45 0.29 -8.99
N GLU A 200 23.75 0.07 -9.13
CA GLU A 200 24.41 -1.09 -8.53
C GLU A 200 24.38 -1.06 -6.99
N ARG A 201 24.66 0.09 -6.37
CA ARG A 201 24.58 0.24 -4.91
C ARG A 201 23.15 0.02 -4.40
N LEU A 202 22.15 0.55 -5.10
CA LEU A 202 20.74 0.33 -4.75
C LEU A 202 20.37 -1.16 -4.85
N ARG A 203 20.87 -1.88 -5.86
CA ARG A 203 20.65 -3.34 -6.02
C ARG A 203 21.30 -4.15 -4.91
N ALA A 204 22.53 -3.80 -4.53
CA ALA A 204 23.28 -4.50 -3.48
C ALA A 204 22.72 -4.23 -2.08
N THR A 205 22.09 -3.07 -1.88
CA THR A 205 21.54 -2.68 -0.59
C THR A 205 20.21 -3.38 -0.31
N ARG A 206 20.12 -4.04 0.84
CA ARG A 206 18.86 -4.50 1.41
C ARG A 206 18.32 -3.37 2.30
N PRO A 207 17.23 -2.69 1.93
CA PRO A 207 16.77 -1.51 2.65
C PRO A 207 16.32 -1.86 4.08
N GLU A 208 16.70 -1.03 5.04
CA GLU A 208 16.15 -1.09 6.39
C GLU A 208 14.79 -0.42 6.37
N LEU A 209 13.72 -1.19 6.56
CA LEU A 209 12.38 -0.65 6.71
C LEU A 209 12.31 0.13 8.03
N VAL A 210 12.37 1.46 7.96
CA VAL A 210 12.07 2.33 9.10
C VAL A 210 10.56 2.28 9.31
N HIS A 211 10.14 1.45 10.26
CA HIS A 211 8.78 1.53 10.82
C HIS A 211 8.64 2.89 11.51
N THR A 212 7.79 3.76 10.97
CA THR A 212 7.32 4.98 11.66
C THR A 212 5.84 4.81 11.94
#